data_AF-A0A2I2FCJ0-F1
#
_entry.id   AF-A0A2I2FCJ0-F1
#
_cell.length_a   1.000
_cell.length_b   1.000
_cell.length_c   1.000
_cell.angle_alpha   90.00
_cell.angle_beta   90.00
_cell.angle_gamma   90.00
#
_symmetry.space_group_name_H-M   'P 1'
#
loop_
_entity.id
_entity.type
_entity.pdbx_description
1 polymer ?
#
loop_
_entity_poly.entity_id
_entity_poly.type
_entity_poly.pdbx_seq_one_letter_code
_entity_poly.pdbx_strand_id
1 'polypeptide(L)'
;MPRPDACNFGYGSRHYADIAPFSLRDCESSTFRLPAAHESQWIFETFRAVSVSFFWPRIIIETATRPSSVPLTVACVAAIFIPVGSEYTPPVTNTNYSNPRMADPIPTDFHWPKWQRPTKEQCRVVWESLGQIMNTEAVNFIPPILIIELRRDEREYSNRSLPGKVAGRIAVYHRSPPSFWETILHTRERLIKPSDALQDTYFQTHEPKRLLRSTEVSDNVWCTLDGMASGLVYLRTDGVRLRRAQRLPVPEFRTENIFEYIGSGATQTEEGICGARIIIEDDNYDQGGGVVGLFQLGGHGSRWAISPCLDDLIDWGWDLV
;
A
#
# COMPACT_ATOMS: atom_id res chain seq x y z
N MET A 1 -6.08 -14.49 27.02
CA MET A 1 -6.24 -13.56 25.88
C MET A 1 -5.46 -12.31 26.20
N PRO A 2 -4.57 -11.83 25.31
CA PRO A 2 -3.96 -10.50 25.49
C PRO A 2 -5.11 -9.47 25.51
N ARG A 3 -4.96 -8.42 26.33
CA ARG A 3 -5.91 -7.29 26.32
C ARG A 3 -5.99 -6.73 24.89
N PRO A 4 -7.13 -6.12 24.47
CA PRO A 4 -7.15 -5.36 23.24
C PRO A 4 -6.08 -4.27 23.37
N ASP A 5 -4.97 -4.44 22.67
CA ASP A 5 -3.90 -3.45 22.64
C ASP A 5 -4.54 -2.19 22.02
N ALA A 6 -4.54 -1.07 22.76
CA ALA A 6 -5.08 0.22 22.32
C ALA A 6 -4.40 0.79 21.05
N CYS A 7 -3.48 0.01 20.46
CA CYS A 7 -2.57 0.34 19.38
C CYS A 7 -2.85 -0.50 18.12
N ASN A 8 -3.86 -1.38 18.16
CA ASN A 8 -4.23 -2.28 17.08
C ASN A 8 -5.12 -1.58 16.02
N PHE A 9 -4.61 -0.53 15.41
CA PHE A 9 -5.27 0.16 14.32
C PHE A 9 -4.25 0.75 13.34
N GLY A 10 -4.67 0.98 12.10
CA GLY A 10 -3.80 1.60 11.11
C GLY A 10 -2.52 0.79 10.86
N TYR A 11 -1.42 1.53 10.66
CA TYR A 11 -0.07 0.97 10.45
C TYR A 11 0.48 0.13 11.62
N GLY A 12 -0.15 0.19 12.80
CA GLY A 12 0.19 -0.61 13.98
C GLY A 12 -0.71 -1.82 14.20
N SER A 13 -1.58 -2.14 13.23
CA SER A 13 -2.46 -3.30 13.37
C SER A 13 -1.65 -4.60 13.54
N ARG A 14 -2.07 -5.40 14.50
CA ARG A 14 -1.53 -6.72 14.83
C ARG A 14 -2.41 -7.76 14.17
N HIS A 15 -1.82 -8.55 13.28
CA HIS A 15 -2.47 -9.72 12.72
C HIS A 15 -2.63 -10.81 13.78
N TYR A 16 -3.70 -11.62 13.72
CA TYR A 16 -3.99 -12.64 14.75
C TYR A 16 -2.86 -13.67 14.94
N ALA A 17 -2.08 -13.95 13.89
CA ALA A 17 -0.94 -14.86 13.93
C ALA A 17 0.35 -14.21 14.50
N ASP A 18 0.34 -12.93 14.83
CA ASP A 18 1.47 -12.22 15.44
C ASP A 18 1.60 -12.55 16.92
N ILE A 19 2.46 -13.53 17.20
CA ILE A 19 2.71 -14.06 18.55
C ILE A 19 3.69 -13.21 19.38
N ALA A 20 4.17 -12.07 18.87
CA ALA A 20 5.17 -11.29 19.59
C ALA A 20 4.59 -10.73 20.90
N PRO A 21 5.25 -10.94 22.06
CA PRO A 21 4.74 -10.50 23.36
C PRO A 21 4.92 -9.00 23.61
N PHE A 22 5.37 -8.24 22.61
CA PHE A 22 5.64 -6.81 22.66
C PHE A 22 5.16 -6.13 21.37
N SER A 23 5.16 -4.80 21.37
CA SER A 23 4.85 -3.98 20.20
C SER A 23 6.01 -3.03 19.88
N LEU A 24 6.38 -2.95 18.61
CA LEU A 24 7.34 -1.96 18.10
C LEU A 24 6.64 -0.66 17.65
N ARG A 25 5.31 -0.63 17.71
CA ARG A 25 4.52 0.59 17.57
C ARG A 25 4.34 1.21 18.95
N ASP A 26 4.82 2.44 19.11
CA ASP A 26 4.49 3.29 20.24
C ASP A 26 3.14 3.98 19.98
N CYS A 27 2.23 3.79 20.92
CA CYS A 27 0.84 4.21 20.83
C CYS A 27 0.69 5.69 21.19
N GLU A 28 1.52 6.19 22.12
CA GLU A 28 1.47 7.59 22.55
C GLU A 28 2.00 8.49 21.44
N SER A 29 3.17 8.15 20.88
CA SER A 29 3.76 8.93 19.79
C SER A 29 3.16 8.59 18.42
N SER A 30 2.42 7.47 18.30
CA SER A 30 1.99 6.92 17.01
C SER A 30 3.18 6.76 16.06
N THR A 31 4.32 6.27 16.56
CA THR A 31 5.53 6.04 15.75
C THR A 31 6.10 4.64 15.97
N PHE A 32 7.02 4.23 15.10
CA PHE A 32 7.75 2.98 15.26
C PHE A 32 9.08 3.24 15.95
N ARG A 33 9.46 2.31 16.83
CA ARG A 33 10.75 2.30 17.52
C ARG A 33 11.56 1.08 17.14
N LEU A 34 12.88 1.19 17.26
CA LEU A 34 13.74 0.02 17.18
C LEU A 34 13.48 -0.91 18.39
N PRO A 35 13.63 -2.23 18.21
CA PRO A 35 13.54 -3.18 19.31
C PRO A 35 14.66 -2.96 20.34
N ALA A 36 14.35 -3.23 21.60
CA ALA A 36 15.36 -3.42 22.64
C ALA A 36 16.16 -4.71 22.39
N ALA A 37 17.31 -4.87 23.06
CA ALA A 37 18.20 -6.01 22.82
C ALA A 37 17.50 -7.38 23.01
N HIS A 38 16.66 -7.51 24.05
CA HIS A 38 15.92 -8.74 24.33
C HIS A 38 14.78 -9.00 23.33
N GLU A 39 14.13 -7.93 22.82
CA GLU A 39 13.10 -8.04 21.78
C GLU A 39 13.73 -8.48 20.45
N SER A 40 14.89 -7.91 20.10
CA SER A 40 15.69 -8.36 18.95
C SER A 40 16.04 -9.83 19.08
N GLN A 41 16.61 -10.24 20.21
CA GLN A 41 16.97 -11.64 20.46
C GLN A 41 15.76 -12.56 20.30
N TRP A 42 14.60 -12.17 20.84
CA TRP A 42 13.36 -12.94 20.69
C TRP A 42 12.96 -13.12 19.21
N ILE A 43 13.07 -12.08 18.37
CA ILE A 43 12.77 -12.18 16.92
C ILE A 43 13.72 -13.16 16.24
N PHE A 44 15.03 -13.05 16.52
CA PHE A 44 16.05 -13.94 15.96
C PHE A 44 15.80 -15.40 16.33
N GLU A 45 15.54 -15.68 17.60
CA GLU A 45 15.31 -17.05 18.10
C GLU A 45 13.98 -17.64 17.59
N THR A 46 12.89 -16.87 17.67
CA THR A 46 11.54 -17.33 17.30
C THR A 46 11.45 -17.70 15.82
N PHE A 47 12.05 -16.89 14.95
CA PHE A 47 11.97 -17.09 13.50
C PHE A 47 13.23 -17.73 12.90
N ARG A 48 14.19 -18.12 13.75
CA ARG A 48 15.51 -18.62 13.33
C ARG A 48 16.16 -17.72 12.28
N ALA A 49 16.08 -16.41 12.53
CA ALA A 49 16.52 -15.42 11.57
C ALA A 49 18.05 -15.41 11.45
N VAL A 50 18.56 -15.23 10.24
CA VAL A 50 19.98 -14.98 9.97
C VAL A 50 20.24 -13.47 9.99
N SER A 51 19.29 -12.68 9.49
CA SER A 51 19.32 -11.22 9.58
C SER A 51 17.92 -10.65 9.75
N VAL A 52 17.85 -9.46 10.35
CA VAL A 52 16.61 -8.70 10.53
C VAL A 52 16.89 -7.24 10.17
N SER A 53 16.10 -6.70 9.24
CA SER A 53 16.20 -5.30 8.80
C SER A 53 14.88 -4.55 9.01
N PHE A 54 14.97 -3.29 9.41
CA PHE A 54 13.80 -2.46 9.71
C PHE A 54 13.64 -1.34 8.68
N PHE A 55 12.53 -1.35 7.96
CA PHE A 55 12.15 -0.35 6.95
C PHE A 55 10.73 0.11 7.22
N TRP A 56 10.52 0.92 8.26
CA TRP A 56 9.18 1.26 8.74
C TRP A 56 8.23 1.67 7.62
N PRO A 57 7.03 1.05 7.55
CA PRO A 57 6.37 0.22 8.56
C PRO A 57 6.60 -1.30 8.37
N ARG A 58 7.77 -1.70 7.85
CA ARG A 58 8.11 -3.10 7.54
C ARG A 58 9.28 -3.61 8.36
N ILE A 59 9.23 -4.91 8.65
CA ILE A 59 10.35 -5.70 9.15
C ILE A 59 10.66 -6.80 8.12
N ILE A 60 11.92 -6.89 7.71
CA ILE A 60 12.42 -7.92 6.79
C ILE A 60 13.17 -8.94 7.62
N ILE A 61 12.73 -10.19 7.58
CA ILE A 61 13.29 -11.31 8.34
C ILE A 61 13.85 -12.32 7.34
N GLU A 62 15.17 -12.43 7.30
CA GLU A 62 15.87 -13.42 6.49
C GLU A 62 15.99 -14.73 7.26
N THR A 63 15.45 -15.83 6.74
CA THR A 63 15.45 -17.12 7.45
C THR A 63 15.51 -18.30 6.48
N ALA A 64 16.21 -19.36 6.89
CA ALA A 64 16.30 -20.60 6.12
C ALA A 64 15.04 -21.46 6.28
N THR A 65 14.34 -21.32 7.41
CA THR A 65 13.14 -22.09 7.73
C THR A 65 11.96 -21.12 7.82
N ARG A 66 11.25 -20.98 6.72
CA ARG A 66 10.01 -20.19 6.70
C ARG A 66 9.03 -20.77 7.74
N PRO A 67 8.39 -19.92 8.58
CA PRO A 67 7.34 -20.38 9.49
C PRO A 67 6.23 -21.11 8.72
N SER A 68 5.70 -22.20 9.27
CA SER A 68 4.59 -22.95 8.66
C SER A 68 3.30 -22.13 8.57
N SER A 69 3.09 -21.23 9.54
CA SER A 69 2.15 -20.13 9.47
C SER A 69 2.95 -18.83 9.46
N VAL A 70 3.06 -18.19 8.30
CA VAL A 70 3.80 -16.93 8.15
C VAL A 70 2.97 -15.80 8.76
N PRO A 71 3.38 -15.20 9.88
CA PRO A 71 2.61 -14.11 10.45
C PRO A 71 2.73 -12.89 9.53
N LEU A 72 1.59 -12.25 9.21
CA LEU A 72 1.59 -11.03 8.38
C LEU A 72 2.21 -9.84 9.12
N THR A 73 2.22 -9.89 10.46
CA THR A 73 2.91 -8.92 11.31
C THR A 73 3.78 -9.60 12.35
N VAL A 74 4.85 -8.92 12.76
CA VAL A 74 5.65 -9.26 13.94
C VAL A 74 5.73 -8.00 14.79
N ALA A 75 5.23 -8.09 16.02
CA ALA A 75 5.19 -6.99 16.98
C ALA A 75 4.52 -5.72 16.41
N CYS A 76 3.37 -5.87 15.75
CA CYS A 76 2.59 -4.78 15.13
C CYS A 76 3.28 -4.12 13.91
N VAL A 77 4.20 -4.82 13.26
CA VAL A 77 4.92 -4.35 12.08
C VAL A 77 4.74 -5.36 10.96
N ALA A 78 4.42 -4.92 9.75
CA ALA A 78 4.26 -5.83 8.61
C ALA A 78 5.54 -6.61 8.35
N ALA A 79 5.42 -7.94 8.38
CA ALA A 79 6.56 -8.83 8.34
C ALA A 79 6.73 -9.44 6.95
N ILE A 80 7.95 -9.34 6.44
CA ILE A 80 8.35 -9.89 5.15
C ILE A 80 9.44 -10.92 5.42
N PHE A 81 9.13 -12.17 5.15
CA PHE A 81 10.10 -13.27 5.28
C PHE A 81 10.76 -13.53 3.93
N ILE A 82 12.09 -13.53 3.90
CA ILE A 82 12.89 -13.81 2.69
C ILE A 82 13.84 -14.99 2.94
N PRO A 83 14.15 -15.79 1.90
CA PRO A 83 15.17 -16.84 2.00
C PRO A 83 16.56 -16.28 2.27
N VAL A 84 17.43 -17.09 2.88
CA VAL A 84 18.84 -16.73 3.09
C VAL A 84 19.54 -16.44 1.76
N GLY A 85 20.30 -15.35 1.71
CA GLY A 85 20.99 -14.85 0.52
C GLY A 85 20.09 -14.08 -0.45
N SER A 86 18.81 -13.89 -0.14
CA SER A 86 17.91 -13.06 -0.96
C SER A 86 18.06 -11.59 -0.62
N GLU A 87 17.98 -10.73 -1.63
CA GLU A 87 17.96 -9.29 -1.43
C GLU A 87 16.52 -8.77 -1.35
N TYR A 88 16.26 -7.88 -0.39
CA TYR A 88 15.05 -7.07 -0.38
C TYR A 88 15.34 -5.73 -1.04
N THR A 89 14.69 -5.48 -2.18
CA THR A 89 14.79 -4.20 -2.88
C THR A 89 13.60 -3.32 -2.49
N PRO A 90 13.79 -2.30 -1.61
CA PRO A 90 12.73 -1.34 -1.37
C PRO A 90 12.41 -0.55 -2.65
N PRO A 91 11.25 0.11 -2.76
CA PRO A 91 10.97 1.01 -3.86
C PRO A 91 12.01 2.14 -3.88
N VAL A 92 12.79 2.24 -4.97
CA VAL A 92 13.84 3.25 -5.13
C VAL A 92 13.52 4.14 -6.31
N THR A 93 13.66 5.46 -6.12
CA THR A 93 13.54 6.43 -7.20
C THR A 93 14.85 6.60 -7.94
N ASN A 94 14.79 6.97 -9.22
CA ASN A 94 15.96 7.02 -10.10
C ASN A 94 16.60 8.42 -10.24
N THR A 95 16.25 9.40 -9.41
CA THR A 95 16.75 10.78 -9.52
C THR A 95 17.32 11.32 -8.21
N ASN A 96 18.05 12.44 -8.30
CA ASN A 96 18.59 13.19 -7.16
C ASN A 96 18.09 14.64 -7.15
N TYR A 97 16.81 14.85 -7.49
CA TYR A 97 16.23 16.20 -7.56
C TYR A 97 15.85 16.77 -6.19
N SER A 98 15.69 15.92 -5.18
CA SER A 98 15.28 16.30 -3.83
C SER A 98 16.30 17.19 -3.13
N ASN A 99 15.87 18.35 -2.65
CA ASN A 99 16.68 19.31 -1.91
C ASN A 99 16.11 19.58 -0.51
N PRO A 100 16.73 19.06 0.56
CA PRO A 100 16.20 19.20 1.92
C PRO A 100 16.25 20.63 2.47
N ARG A 101 16.90 21.57 1.76
CA ARG A 101 17.02 22.98 2.17
C ARG A 101 15.95 23.87 1.56
N MET A 102 15.24 23.41 0.54
CA MET A 102 14.12 24.15 0.00
C MET A 102 12.96 24.16 1.00
N ALA A 103 12.24 25.28 1.06
CA ALA A 103 11.03 25.38 1.87
C ALA A 103 10.00 24.35 1.41
N ASP A 104 9.22 23.84 2.36
CA ASP A 104 8.07 23.02 2.05
C ASP A 104 7.04 23.89 1.30
N PRO A 105 6.61 23.52 0.09
CA PRO A 105 5.66 24.31 -0.68
C PRO A 105 4.24 24.24 -0.12
N ILE A 106 3.97 23.36 0.86
CA ILE A 106 2.64 23.13 1.40
C ILE A 106 2.47 23.82 2.75
N PRO A 107 1.41 24.64 2.95
CA PRO A 107 1.11 25.27 4.24
C PRO A 107 0.94 24.23 5.35
N THR A 108 1.36 24.57 6.57
CA THR A 108 1.34 23.64 7.72
C THR A 108 -0.05 23.13 8.08
N ASP A 109 -1.10 23.91 7.79
CA ASP A 109 -2.50 23.53 8.05
C ASP A 109 -2.95 22.34 7.17
N PHE A 110 -2.26 22.10 6.05
CA PHE A 110 -2.51 20.95 5.18
C PHE A 110 -1.55 19.79 5.46
N HIS A 111 -0.76 19.85 6.53
CA HIS A 111 0.04 18.70 6.97
C HIS A 111 -0.87 17.72 7.73
N TRP A 112 -0.54 16.43 7.66
CA TRP A 112 -1.25 15.38 8.40
C TRP A 112 -0.26 14.53 9.22
N PRO A 113 -0.75 13.68 10.14
CA PRO A 113 0.10 12.75 10.90
C PRO A 113 0.86 11.75 10.01
N LYS A 114 2.12 11.46 10.38
CA LYS A 114 3.10 10.71 9.57
C LYS A 114 2.56 9.41 8.97
N TRP A 115 1.78 8.67 9.75
CA TRP A 115 1.28 7.33 9.43
C TRP A 115 -0.23 7.33 9.14
N GLN A 116 -0.70 8.35 8.45
CA GLN A 116 -2.08 8.45 7.99
C GLN A 116 -2.13 8.76 6.50
N ARG A 117 -3.19 8.31 5.84
CA ARG A 117 -3.49 8.71 4.47
C ARG A 117 -3.96 10.17 4.45
N PRO A 118 -3.59 10.92 3.40
CA PRO A 118 -4.12 12.26 3.19
C PRO A 118 -5.62 12.21 2.86
N THR A 119 -6.34 13.26 3.25
CA THR A 119 -7.70 13.52 2.78
C THR A 119 -7.69 13.97 1.30
N LYS A 120 -8.84 13.90 0.62
CA LYS A 120 -8.98 14.40 -0.76
C LYS A 120 -8.56 15.86 -0.90
N GLU A 121 -8.89 16.69 0.10
CA GLU A 121 -8.51 18.10 0.12
C GLU A 121 -7.00 18.30 0.25
N GLN A 122 -6.33 17.56 1.15
CA GLN A 122 -4.87 17.59 1.26
C GLN A 122 -4.19 17.12 -0.03
N CYS A 123 -4.71 16.06 -0.65
CA CYS A 123 -4.26 15.58 -1.95
C CYS A 123 -4.37 16.68 -3.04
N ARG A 124 -5.50 17.39 -3.09
CA ARG A 124 -5.75 18.50 -4.03
C ARG A 124 -4.74 19.64 -3.83
N VAL A 125 -4.54 20.08 -2.59
CA VAL A 125 -3.59 21.16 -2.27
C VAL A 125 -2.16 20.78 -2.64
N VAL A 126 -1.75 19.54 -2.35
CA VAL A 126 -0.43 19.02 -2.77
C VAL A 126 -0.31 19.04 -4.28
N TRP A 127 -1.31 18.52 -4.99
CA TRP A 127 -1.31 18.46 -6.46
C TRP A 127 -1.18 19.85 -7.09
N GLU A 128 -2.01 20.81 -6.66
CA GLU A 128 -2.02 22.18 -7.17
C GLU A 128 -0.71 22.92 -6.88
N SER A 129 -0.18 22.80 -5.67
CA SER A 129 1.06 23.45 -5.25
C SER A 129 2.27 22.91 -6.02
N LEU A 130 2.33 21.59 -6.21
CA LEU A 130 3.38 20.97 -7.03
C LEU A 130 3.25 21.39 -8.50
N GLY A 131 2.02 21.51 -9.03
CA GLY A 131 1.76 21.96 -10.40
C GLY A 131 2.33 23.35 -10.74
N GLN A 132 2.53 24.22 -9.74
CA GLN A 132 3.19 25.53 -9.94
C GLN A 132 4.72 25.39 -10.09
N ILE A 133 5.30 24.32 -9.57
CA ILE A 133 6.75 24.14 -9.45
C ILE A 133 7.27 23.16 -10.50
N MET A 134 6.47 22.17 -10.88
CA MET A 134 6.88 21.07 -11.75
C MET A 134 5.70 20.52 -12.54
N ASN A 135 6.03 19.81 -13.61
CA ASN A 135 5.06 19.07 -14.42
C ASN A 135 4.88 17.68 -13.82
N THR A 136 3.91 17.56 -12.92
CA THR A 136 3.58 16.32 -12.22
C THR A 136 2.76 15.38 -13.10
N GLU A 137 3.15 14.11 -13.14
CA GLU A 137 2.40 13.02 -13.77
C GLU A 137 1.55 12.27 -12.75
N ALA A 138 2.15 11.94 -11.60
CA ALA A 138 1.46 11.33 -10.48
C ALA A 138 2.11 11.71 -9.14
N VAL A 139 1.34 11.65 -8.06
CA VAL A 139 1.82 11.79 -6.68
C VAL A 139 1.40 10.56 -5.90
N ASN A 140 2.38 9.86 -5.32
CA ASN A 140 2.17 8.64 -4.55
C ASN A 140 2.42 8.93 -3.07
N PHE A 141 1.35 8.86 -2.29
CA PHE A 141 1.28 9.09 -0.86
C PHE A 141 1.49 7.78 -0.12
N ILE A 142 2.74 7.49 0.26
CA ILE A 142 3.15 6.25 0.93
C ILE A 142 3.91 6.60 2.20
N PRO A 143 3.23 6.68 3.35
CA PRO A 143 3.86 6.93 4.63
C PRO A 143 5.18 6.15 4.83
N PRO A 144 6.28 6.84 5.18
CA PRO A 144 6.39 8.26 5.53
C PRO A 144 6.87 9.19 4.40
N ILE A 145 6.88 8.72 3.15
CA ILE A 145 7.45 9.42 2.00
C ILE A 145 6.37 9.83 0.98
N LEU A 146 6.74 10.74 0.08
CA LEU A 146 6.00 11.07 -1.13
C LEU A 146 6.88 10.73 -2.33
N ILE A 147 6.36 9.93 -3.25
CA ILE A 147 7.02 9.63 -4.51
C ILE A 147 6.31 10.41 -5.61
N ILE A 148 6.98 11.43 -6.13
CA ILE A 148 6.44 12.31 -7.16
C ILE A 148 6.98 11.85 -8.52
N GLU A 149 6.07 11.44 -9.40
CA GLU A 149 6.41 11.07 -10.77
C GLU A 149 6.35 12.31 -11.64
N LEU A 150 7.48 12.64 -12.29
CA LEU A 150 7.60 13.80 -13.15
C LEU A 150 7.26 13.45 -14.59
N ARG A 151 6.54 14.33 -15.28
CA ARG A 151 6.24 14.20 -16.69
C ARG A 151 7.53 14.25 -17.51
N ARG A 152 7.54 13.45 -18.58
CA ARG A 152 8.55 13.53 -19.63
C ARG A 152 8.13 14.57 -20.67
N ASP A 153 8.41 15.83 -20.37
CA ASP A 153 8.30 16.94 -21.30
C ASP A 153 9.65 17.65 -21.44
N GLU A 154 9.66 18.78 -22.14
CA GLU A 154 10.83 19.61 -22.39
C GLU A 154 11.40 20.28 -21.12
N ARG A 155 10.70 20.18 -19.97
CA ARG A 155 11.17 20.80 -18.73
C ARG A 155 12.29 19.99 -18.12
N GLU A 156 13.44 20.60 -17.91
CA GLU A 156 14.57 19.98 -17.23
C GLU A 156 14.60 20.33 -15.74
N TYR A 157 15.05 19.38 -14.93
CA TYR A 157 15.28 19.57 -13.49
C TYR A 157 16.71 19.17 -13.18
N SER A 158 17.44 20.07 -12.50
CA SER A 158 18.81 19.80 -12.09
C SER A 158 18.85 19.08 -10.74
N ASN A 159 20.02 18.54 -10.37
CA ASN A 159 20.21 17.91 -9.07
C ASN A 159 19.88 18.91 -7.94
N ARG A 160 19.11 18.46 -6.95
CA ARG A 160 18.68 19.27 -5.80
C ARG A 160 17.95 20.57 -6.20
N SER A 161 17.14 20.53 -7.26
CA SER A 161 16.32 21.66 -7.71
C SER A 161 14.87 21.63 -7.24
N LEU A 162 14.41 20.52 -6.65
CA LEU A 162 13.02 20.32 -6.24
C LEU A 162 12.90 20.15 -4.71
N PRO A 163 11.74 20.50 -4.12
CA PRO A 163 11.55 20.40 -2.67
C PRO A 163 11.88 19.03 -2.09
N GLY A 164 12.75 18.97 -1.08
CA GLY A 164 13.03 17.72 -0.37
C GLY A 164 11.98 17.36 0.68
N LYS A 165 11.08 18.30 0.98
CA LYS A 165 9.90 18.09 1.81
C LYS A 165 8.66 18.63 1.12
N VAL A 166 7.57 17.89 1.21
CA VAL A 166 6.24 18.29 0.72
C VAL A 166 5.22 17.82 1.76
N ALA A 167 4.41 18.74 2.28
CA ALA A 167 3.42 18.49 3.34
C ALA A 167 4.01 17.81 4.60
N GLY A 168 5.23 18.20 4.97
CA GLY A 168 5.98 17.63 6.10
C GLY A 168 6.50 16.21 5.86
N ARG A 169 6.41 15.68 4.63
CA ARG A 169 6.92 14.36 4.24
C ARG A 169 8.21 14.47 3.44
N ILE A 170 9.03 13.43 3.49
CA ILE A 170 10.20 13.32 2.62
C ILE A 170 9.71 13.15 1.19
N ALA A 171 10.12 14.05 0.30
CA ALA A 171 9.76 13.98 -1.11
C ALA A 171 10.93 13.43 -1.94
N VAL A 172 10.63 12.39 -2.72
CA VAL A 172 11.54 11.75 -3.67
C VAL A 172 10.89 11.75 -5.06
N TYR A 173 11.72 11.73 -6.10
CA TYR A 173 11.27 12.02 -7.47
C TYR A 173 11.65 10.90 -8.42
N HIS A 174 10.68 10.45 -9.21
CA HIS A 174 10.89 9.47 -10.28
C HIS A 174 10.73 10.13 -11.64
N ARG A 175 11.67 9.87 -12.56
CA ARG A 175 11.62 10.35 -13.95
C ARG A 175 12.31 9.34 -14.87
N SER A 176 11.62 8.25 -15.20
CA SER A 176 12.01 7.30 -16.25
C SER A 176 10.81 6.49 -16.68
N PRO A 177 10.79 5.91 -17.91
CA PRO A 177 9.98 4.72 -18.18
C PRO A 177 10.61 3.48 -17.52
N PRO A 178 9.79 2.49 -17.10
CA PRO A 178 8.34 2.59 -16.93
C PRO A 178 7.96 3.56 -15.79
N SER A 179 6.67 3.92 -15.70
CA SER A 179 6.13 4.64 -14.52
C SER A 179 6.53 3.94 -13.23
N PHE A 180 6.57 4.66 -12.11
CA PHE A 180 7.08 4.13 -10.84
C PHE A 180 6.34 2.86 -10.42
N TRP A 181 5.01 2.89 -10.53
CA TRP A 181 4.17 1.69 -10.49
C TRP A 181 3.94 1.23 -11.91
N GLU A 182 4.82 0.37 -12.40
CA GLU A 182 4.53 -0.38 -13.62
C GLU A 182 3.31 -1.24 -13.36
N THR A 183 2.32 -1.16 -14.24
CA THR A 183 1.11 -1.98 -14.21
C THR A 183 1.01 -2.70 -15.54
N ILE A 184 0.85 -4.02 -15.51
CA ILE A 184 0.65 -4.77 -16.75
C ILE A 184 -0.85 -4.83 -17.01
N LEU A 185 -1.29 -4.15 -18.08
CA LEU A 185 -2.69 -4.14 -18.47
C LEU A 185 -3.07 -5.53 -19.03
N HIS A 186 -3.42 -6.46 -18.16
CA HIS A 186 -4.03 -7.72 -18.58
C HIS A 186 -5.51 -7.46 -18.79
N THR A 187 -5.89 -7.06 -20.00
CA THR A 187 -7.28 -7.01 -20.43
C THR A 187 -7.77 -8.45 -20.62
N ARG A 188 -8.18 -9.10 -19.53
CA ARG A 188 -9.40 -9.89 -19.61
C ARG A 188 -10.48 -9.08 -18.93
N GLU A 189 -11.39 -8.54 -19.73
CA GLU A 189 -12.74 -8.29 -19.25
C GLU A 189 -13.22 -9.59 -18.62
N ARG A 190 -13.25 -9.69 -17.29
CA ARG A 190 -14.26 -10.55 -16.69
C ARG A 190 -15.57 -9.92 -17.12
N LEU A 191 -16.20 -10.51 -18.13
CA LEU A 191 -17.56 -10.17 -18.52
C LEU A 191 -18.40 -10.29 -17.26
N ILE A 192 -18.75 -9.17 -16.64
CA ILE A 192 -19.81 -9.09 -15.64
C ILE A 192 -21.11 -9.23 -16.43
N LYS A 193 -21.37 -10.42 -16.98
CA LYS A 193 -22.67 -10.81 -17.52
C LYS A 193 -23.39 -11.55 -16.40
N PRO A 194 -24.51 -11.02 -15.88
CA PRO A 194 -25.23 -11.62 -14.75
C PRO A 194 -25.69 -13.07 -14.98
N SER A 195 -25.71 -13.54 -16.23
CA SER A 195 -26.28 -14.82 -16.63
C SER A 195 -25.28 -15.96 -16.81
N ASP A 196 -23.97 -15.69 -16.83
CA ASP A 196 -22.93 -16.72 -17.04
C ASP A 196 -21.98 -16.83 -15.83
N ALA A 197 -22.50 -16.60 -14.63
CA ALA A 197 -21.82 -16.95 -13.39
C ALA A 197 -21.70 -18.48 -13.30
N LEU A 198 -20.70 -19.05 -13.97
CA LEU A 198 -20.04 -20.26 -13.51
C LEU A 198 -19.55 -19.94 -12.11
N GLN A 199 -20.40 -20.21 -11.11
CA GLN A 199 -20.17 -20.16 -9.67
C GLN A 199 -18.78 -19.62 -9.31
N ASP A 200 -18.65 -18.29 -9.24
CA ASP A 200 -17.55 -17.60 -8.55
C ASP A 200 -17.69 -18.01 -7.07
N THR A 201 -17.22 -19.22 -6.78
CA THR A 201 -17.22 -19.80 -5.44
C THR A 201 -16.04 -19.15 -4.75
N TYR A 202 -16.30 -18.23 -3.82
CA TYR A 202 -15.27 -17.71 -2.93
C TYR A 202 -14.78 -18.88 -2.10
N PHE A 203 -13.59 -19.39 -2.39
CA PHE A 203 -13.06 -20.59 -1.77
C PHE A 203 -12.49 -20.26 -0.39
N GLN A 204 -11.86 -19.09 -0.24
CA GLN A 204 -11.08 -18.74 0.97
C GLN A 204 -11.21 -17.28 1.43
N THR A 205 -11.91 -16.40 0.70
CA THR A 205 -12.12 -14.99 1.09
C THR A 205 -13.50 -14.76 1.68
N HIS A 206 -13.64 -13.67 2.45
CA HIS A 206 -14.95 -13.18 2.90
C HIS A 206 -15.87 -12.90 1.70
N GLU A 207 -17.16 -13.25 1.81
CA GLU A 207 -18.13 -12.94 0.77
C GLU A 207 -18.26 -11.42 0.59
N PRO A 208 -18.11 -10.88 -0.63
CA PRO A 208 -18.34 -9.47 -0.91
C PRO A 208 -19.77 -9.03 -0.55
N LYS A 209 -19.90 -8.03 0.33
CA LYS A 209 -21.19 -7.50 0.80
C LYS A 209 -21.52 -6.12 0.24
N ARG A 210 -20.51 -5.27 0.01
CA ARG A 210 -20.69 -3.92 -0.55
C ARG A 210 -19.41 -3.35 -1.17
N LEU A 211 -19.55 -2.35 -2.02
CA LEU A 211 -18.42 -1.51 -2.45
C LEU A 211 -18.08 -0.47 -1.37
N LEU A 212 -16.79 -0.18 -1.19
CA LEU A 212 -16.30 0.82 -0.24
C LEU A 212 -15.81 2.08 -0.95
N ARG A 213 -16.23 3.24 -0.43
CA ARG A 213 -15.67 4.53 -0.82
C ARG A 213 -14.25 4.66 -0.28
N SER A 214 -13.42 5.47 -0.94
CA SER A 214 -12.06 5.75 -0.49
C SER A 214 -11.99 6.34 0.93
N THR A 215 -13.03 7.06 1.36
CA THR A 215 -13.16 7.61 2.71
C THR A 215 -13.51 6.59 3.78
N GLU A 216 -13.98 5.41 3.38
CA GLU A 216 -14.32 4.30 4.29
C GLU A 216 -13.16 3.31 4.44
N VAL A 217 -12.12 3.42 3.60
CA VAL A 217 -10.94 2.55 3.68
C VAL A 217 -9.98 3.07 4.73
N SER A 218 -9.92 2.37 5.86
CA SER A 218 -8.95 2.64 6.93
C SER A 218 -7.51 2.54 6.45
N ASP A 219 -6.63 3.31 7.11
CA ASP A 219 -5.19 3.23 6.89
C ASP A 219 -4.67 1.81 7.13
N ASN A 220 -3.78 1.31 6.26
CA ASN A 220 -3.07 0.05 6.46
C ASN A 220 -3.95 -1.17 6.77
N VAL A 221 -5.19 -1.16 6.32
CA VAL A 221 -6.12 -2.27 6.49
C VAL A 221 -5.64 -3.49 5.71
N TRP A 222 -5.82 -4.66 6.33
CA TRP A 222 -5.58 -5.96 5.72
C TRP A 222 -6.68 -6.26 4.72
N CYS A 223 -6.27 -6.81 3.58
CA CYS A 223 -7.20 -7.24 2.55
C CYS A 223 -6.82 -8.62 2.05
N THR A 224 -7.80 -9.33 1.55
CA THR A 224 -7.61 -10.59 0.85
C THR A 224 -8.20 -10.54 -0.54
N LEU A 225 -7.71 -11.42 -1.40
CA LEU A 225 -8.36 -11.76 -2.65
C LEU A 225 -8.16 -13.26 -2.93
N ASP A 226 -9.10 -13.82 -3.67
CA ASP A 226 -9.07 -15.22 -4.07
C ASP A 226 -8.41 -15.33 -5.45
N GLY A 227 -7.17 -15.79 -5.48
CA GLY A 227 -6.51 -16.15 -6.73
C GLY A 227 -6.85 -17.58 -7.07
N MET A 228 -7.72 -17.82 -8.06
CA MET A 228 -8.19 -19.19 -8.40
C MET A 228 -7.08 -20.24 -8.54
N ALA A 229 -5.87 -19.86 -8.97
CA ALA A 229 -4.69 -20.73 -9.03
C ALA A 229 -3.71 -20.55 -7.86
N SER A 230 -3.66 -19.36 -7.26
CA SER A 230 -2.68 -18.98 -6.23
C SER A 230 -3.18 -19.14 -4.79
N GLY A 231 -4.46 -19.46 -4.61
CA GLY A 231 -5.15 -19.48 -3.32
C GLY A 231 -5.36 -18.07 -2.74
N LEU A 232 -5.56 -18.01 -1.43
CA LEU A 232 -5.75 -16.75 -0.70
C LEU A 232 -4.48 -15.89 -0.73
N VAL A 233 -4.61 -14.68 -1.29
CA VAL A 233 -3.53 -13.70 -1.32
C VAL A 233 -3.82 -12.60 -0.31
N TYR A 234 -2.84 -12.30 0.54
CA TYR A 234 -2.93 -11.22 1.51
C TYR A 234 -2.27 -9.94 0.97
N LEU A 235 -3.02 -8.86 1.08
CA LEU A 235 -2.66 -7.52 0.68
C LEU A 235 -2.82 -6.58 1.87
N ARG A 236 -2.12 -5.46 1.78
CA ARG A 236 -2.26 -4.38 2.74
C ARG A 236 -2.34 -3.06 2.00
N THR A 237 -3.26 -2.18 2.40
CA THR A 237 -3.33 -0.83 1.84
C THR A 237 -2.12 -0.02 2.29
N ASP A 238 -1.17 0.25 1.38
CA ASP A 238 0.08 0.90 1.75
C ASP A 238 0.09 2.40 1.46
N GLY A 239 -0.75 2.86 0.51
CA GLY A 239 -0.83 4.26 0.16
C GLY A 239 -1.92 4.59 -0.85
N VAL A 240 -1.87 5.84 -1.32
CA VAL A 240 -2.77 6.39 -2.35
C VAL A 240 -1.94 7.01 -3.46
N ARG A 241 -2.38 6.84 -4.70
CA ARG A 241 -1.83 7.51 -5.87
C ARG A 241 -2.86 8.47 -6.44
N LEU A 242 -2.42 9.71 -6.67
CA LEU A 242 -3.11 10.65 -7.52
C LEU A 242 -2.43 10.68 -8.88
N ARG A 243 -3.20 10.54 -9.95
CA ARG A 243 -2.71 10.70 -11.32
C ARG A 243 -3.70 11.51 -12.14
N ARG A 244 -3.24 12.09 -13.25
CA ARG A 244 -4.14 12.78 -14.16
C ARG A 244 -5.19 11.82 -14.75
N ALA A 245 -6.46 12.22 -14.76
CA ALA A 245 -7.51 11.49 -15.48
C ALA A 245 -7.34 11.66 -17.01
N GLN A 246 -7.55 10.58 -17.78
CA GLN A 246 -7.40 10.59 -19.24
C GLN A 246 -8.68 11.03 -19.99
N ARG A 247 -9.84 11.09 -19.33
CA ARG A 247 -11.13 11.48 -19.96
C ARG A 247 -11.76 12.67 -19.22
N LEU A 248 -11.99 13.76 -19.96
CA LEU A 248 -12.70 14.99 -19.56
C LEU A 248 -14.22 14.82 -19.82
N PRO A 249 -15.13 15.49 -19.06
CA PRO A 249 -15.09 16.93 -18.76
C PRO A 249 -14.98 17.35 -17.28
N VAL A 250 -14.62 16.47 -16.34
CA VAL A 250 -14.41 16.88 -14.93
C VAL A 250 -12.91 17.04 -14.65
N PRO A 251 -12.45 18.17 -14.06
CA PRO A 251 -11.05 18.38 -13.74
C PRO A 251 -10.76 17.72 -12.38
N GLU A 252 -10.70 16.39 -12.34
CA GLU A 252 -10.30 15.70 -11.12
C GLU A 252 -9.31 14.59 -11.45
N PHE A 253 -8.24 14.55 -10.67
CA PHE A 253 -7.26 13.48 -10.68
C PHE A 253 -7.97 12.15 -10.42
N ARG A 254 -7.49 11.07 -11.06
CA ARG A 254 -7.90 9.72 -10.68
C ARG A 254 -7.15 9.35 -9.41
N THR A 255 -7.90 8.88 -8.43
CA THR A 255 -7.35 8.34 -7.18
C THR A 255 -7.27 6.82 -7.28
N GLU A 256 -6.11 6.26 -6.94
CA GLU A 256 -5.86 4.82 -6.95
C GLU A 256 -5.30 4.39 -5.59
N ASN A 257 -5.77 3.27 -5.07
CA ASN A 257 -5.20 2.58 -3.92
C ASN A 257 -3.90 1.87 -4.32
N ILE A 258 -2.88 1.99 -3.48
CA ILE A 258 -1.63 1.23 -3.59
C ILE A 258 -1.69 0.12 -2.54
N PHE A 259 -1.55 -1.12 -2.99
CA PHE A 259 -1.52 -2.30 -2.14
C PHE A 259 -0.13 -2.94 -2.19
N GLU A 260 0.29 -3.52 -1.07
CA GLU A 260 1.50 -4.32 -0.96
C GLU A 260 1.15 -5.79 -0.68
N TYR A 261 1.80 -6.74 -1.35
CA TYR A 261 1.67 -8.17 -1.00
C TYR A 261 2.49 -8.49 0.23
N ILE A 262 1.83 -9.13 1.19
CA ILE A 262 2.44 -9.67 2.40
C ILE A 262 2.15 -11.17 2.43
N GLY A 263 3.15 -11.99 2.75
CA GLY A 263 3.00 -13.45 2.83
C GLY A 263 3.79 -14.27 1.79
N SER A 264 3.55 -15.57 1.79
CA SER A 264 4.43 -16.60 1.19
C SER A 264 4.48 -16.64 -0.33
N GLY A 265 3.57 -15.93 -1.02
CA GLY A 265 3.44 -15.90 -2.49
C GLY A 265 3.79 -14.56 -3.15
N ALA A 266 4.34 -13.59 -2.39
CA ALA A 266 4.51 -12.19 -2.80
C ALA A 266 5.40 -11.92 -4.05
N THR A 267 5.90 -12.96 -4.72
CA THR A 267 6.79 -12.86 -5.89
C THR A 267 6.29 -13.62 -7.12
N GLN A 268 5.20 -14.39 -7.02
CA GLN A 268 4.64 -15.18 -8.14
C GLN A 268 3.11 -15.13 -8.09
N THR A 269 2.53 -13.95 -8.31
CA THR A 269 1.11 -13.87 -8.69
C THR A 269 0.99 -14.30 -10.16
N GLU A 270 0.29 -15.41 -10.37
CA GLU A 270 0.12 -16.04 -11.69
C GLU A 270 -0.91 -15.30 -12.57
N GLU A 271 -0.86 -15.58 -13.88
CA GLU A 271 -1.87 -15.11 -14.83
C GLU A 271 -3.28 -15.53 -14.39
N GLY A 272 -4.25 -14.59 -14.43
CA GLY A 272 -5.67 -14.89 -14.17
C GLY A 272 -6.30 -14.28 -12.91
N ILE A 273 -5.52 -13.58 -12.08
CA ILE A 273 -6.01 -12.90 -10.86
C ILE A 273 -6.53 -11.47 -11.16
N CYS A 274 -6.09 -10.86 -12.27
CA CYS A 274 -6.53 -9.52 -12.68
C CYS A 274 -8.07 -9.41 -12.74
N GLY A 275 -8.60 -8.37 -12.10
CA GLY A 275 -10.03 -8.15 -11.95
C GLY A 275 -10.67 -8.82 -10.73
N ALA A 276 -9.93 -9.62 -9.95
CA ALA A 276 -10.42 -10.15 -8.68
C ALA A 276 -10.77 -9.02 -7.70
N ARG A 277 -11.80 -9.23 -6.89
CA ARG A 277 -12.23 -8.27 -5.85
C ARG A 277 -11.22 -8.30 -4.70
N ILE A 278 -10.73 -7.13 -4.30
CA ILE A 278 -9.91 -6.96 -3.10
C ILE A 278 -10.86 -6.65 -1.94
N ILE A 279 -10.85 -7.47 -0.91
CA ILE A 279 -11.84 -7.48 0.17
C ILE A 279 -11.14 -7.15 1.49
N ILE A 280 -11.71 -6.27 2.30
CA ILE A 280 -11.18 -6.00 3.65
C ILE A 280 -11.36 -7.24 4.54
N GLU A 281 -10.27 -7.61 5.20
CA GLU A 281 -10.27 -8.47 6.39
C GLU A 281 -10.49 -7.56 7.61
N ASP A 282 -11.72 -7.51 8.11
CA ASP A 282 -12.01 -6.87 9.41
C ASP A 282 -12.51 -7.95 10.37
N ASP A 283 -11.80 -8.13 11.48
CA ASP A 283 -12.11 -9.07 12.55
C ASP A 283 -13.39 -8.67 13.31
N ASN A 284 -13.93 -7.46 13.07
CA ASN A 284 -15.28 -7.10 13.49
C ASN A 284 -16.30 -7.68 12.52
N TYR A 285 -16.89 -8.81 12.91
CA TYR A 285 -17.87 -9.67 12.20
C TYR A 285 -18.98 -8.96 11.36
N ASP A 286 -19.26 -7.68 11.60
CA ASP A 286 -20.28 -6.90 10.86
C ASP A 286 -19.73 -5.99 9.75
N GLN A 287 -18.41 -5.76 9.66
CA GLN A 287 -17.79 -4.88 8.63
C GLN A 287 -16.99 -5.62 7.55
N GLY A 288 -16.71 -6.92 7.74
CA GLY A 288 -16.05 -7.76 6.73
C GLY A 288 -16.86 -7.89 5.42
N GLY A 289 -16.16 -8.10 4.30
CA GLY A 289 -16.78 -8.23 2.97
C GLY A 289 -16.88 -6.92 2.18
N GLY A 290 -16.30 -5.82 2.68
CA GLY A 290 -16.20 -4.57 1.93
C GLY A 290 -15.15 -4.65 0.80
N VAL A 291 -15.56 -4.36 -0.43
CA VAL A 291 -14.68 -4.36 -1.62
C VAL A 291 -14.01 -3.00 -1.75
N VAL A 292 -12.68 -2.96 -1.74
CA VAL A 292 -11.86 -1.72 -1.79
C VAL A 292 -11.23 -1.45 -3.16
N GLY A 293 -11.32 -2.41 -4.06
CA GLY A 293 -10.72 -2.31 -5.38
C GLY A 293 -10.83 -3.60 -6.16
N LEU A 294 -10.47 -3.50 -7.43
CA LEU A 294 -10.26 -4.63 -8.32
C LEU A 294 -8.76 -4.80 -8.57
N PHE A 295 -8.28 -6.02 -8.45
CA PHE A 295 -6.87 -6.34 -8.55
C PHE A 295 -6.29 -6.02 -9.93
N GLN A 296 -5.22 -5.24 -9.96
CA GLN A 296 -4.39 -5.06 -11.14
C GLN A 296 -2.95 -5.42 -10.79
N LEU A 297 -2.40 -6.35 -11.55
CA LEU A 297 -1.04 -6.83 -11.35
C LEU A 297 -0.04 -5.71 -11.63
N GLY A 298 0.86 -5.46 -10.67
CA GLY A 298 2.03 -4.62 -10.90
C GLY A 298 2.99 -5.25 -11.91
N GLY A 299 4.09 -4.57 -12.24
CA GLY A 299 5.15 -5.07 -13.11
C GLY A 299 5.67 -6.45 -12.66
N HIS A 300 6.30 -7.18 -13.57
CA HIS A 300 6.78 -8.54 -13.30
C HIS A 300 7.70 -8.60 -12.07
N GLY A 301 7.37 -9.46 -11.10
CA GLY A 301 8.11 -9.58 -9.83
C GLY A 301 7.90 -8.45 -8.83
N SER A 302 6.98 -7.51 -9.09
CA SER A 302 6.67 -6.43 -8.16
C SER A 302 5.87 -6.92 -6.95
N ARG A 303 6.14 -6.32 -5.78
CA ARG A 303 5.40 -6.61 -4.54
C ARG A 303 4.15 -5.74 -4.36
N TRP A 304 3.61 -5.19 -5.45
CA TRP A 304 2.59 -4.14 -5.38
C TRP A 304 1.44 -4.40 -6.34
N ALA A 305 0.28 -3.88 -5.98
CA ALA A 305 -0.88 -3.79 -6.85
C ALA A 305 -1.45 -2.38 -6.79
N ILE A 306 -2.01 -1.92 -7.90
CA ILE A 306 -2.70 -0.63 -7.99
C ILE A 306 -4.17 -0.92 -8.28
N SER A 307 -5.07 -0.21 -7.63
CA SER A 307 -6.49 -0.30 -7.97
C SER A 307 -7.13 1.07 -7.96
N PRO A 308 -7.95 1.43 -8.95
CA PRO A 308 -8.77 2.64 -8.89
C PRO A 308 -9.65 2.63 -7.65
N CYS A 309 -9.78 3.77 -6.97
CA CYS A 309 -10.81 3.91 -5.94
C CYS A 309 -12.19 3.75 -6.57
N LEU A 310 -13.14 3.19 -5.82
CA LEU A 310 -14.48 2.86 -6.32
C LEU A 310 -15.47 4.02 -6.24
N ASP A 311 -15.03 5.20 -5.77
CA ASP A 311 -15.87 6.39 -5.56
C ASP A 311 -16.74 6.71 -6.78
N ASP A 312 -16.14 6.82 -7.97
CA ASP A 312 -16.84 7.17 -9.20
C ASP A 312 -17.89 6.10 -9.59
N LEU A 313 -17.58 4.82 -9.36
CA LEU A 313 -18.53 3.73 -9.65
C LEU A 313 -19.73 3.79 -8.70
N ILE A 314 -19.47 4.02 -7.41
CA ILE A 314 -20.52 4.17 -6.41
C ILE A 314 -21.38 5.41 -6.71
N ASP A 315 -20.75 6.53 -7.12
CA ASP A 315 -21.45 7.75 -7.51
C ASP A 315 -22.28 7.57 -8.79
N TRP A 316 -21.89 6.66 -9.68
CA TRP A 316 -22.68 6.24 -10.84
C TRP A 316 -23.77 5.20 -10.53
N GLY A 317 -23.93 4.82 -9.26
CA GLY A 317 -24.98 3.91 -8.81
C GLY A 317 -24.67 2.43 -9.02
N TRP A 318 -23.39 2.05 -9.17
CA TRP A 318 -22.98 0.65 -9.20
C TRP A 318 -23.02 0.03 -7.79
N ASP A 319 -23.46 -1.23 -7.72
CA ASP A 319 -23.46 -2.04 -6.50
C ASP A 319 -23.00 -3.48 -6.81
N LEU A 320 -22.77 -4.29 -5.77
CA LEU A 320 -22.53 -5.72 -5.93
C LEU A 320 -23.82 -6.43 -6.34
N VAL A 321 -23.72 -7.17 -7.45
CA VAL A 321 -24.75 -8.11 -7.93
C VAL A 321 -24.28 -9.53 -7.65
#